data_AF-A0A355AM81-F1
#
_entry.id   AF-A0A355AM81-F1
#
_cell.length_a   1.000
_cell.length_b   1.000
_cell.length_c   1.000
_cell.angle_alpha   90.00
_cell.angle_beta   90.00
_cell.angle_gamma   90.00
#
_symmetry.space_group_name_H-M   'P 1'
#
loop_
_entity.id
_entity.type
_entity.pdbx_description
1 polymer ?
#
loop_
_entity_poly.entity_id
_entity_poly.type
_entity_poly.pdbx_seq_one_letter_code
_entity_poly.pdbx_strand_id
1 'polypeptide(L)' 'MPIELFDLTQDPYEMHNLAGERAHAEVAKKLMNRLLSELYKTKDPRLKNDGEFYETPPMAGPLKEKSPGWKNQNRKP' A
#
# COMPACT_ATOMS: atom_id res chain seq x y z
N MET A 1 0.15 1.26 9.87
CA MET A 1 0.42 0.61 8.57
C MET A 1 1.43 -0.49 8.77
N PRO A 2 1.18 -1.73 8.30
CA PRO A 2 2.25 -2.72 8.20
C PRO A 2 3.34 -2.18 7.26
N ILE A 3 4.59 -2.42 7.59
CA ILE A 3 5.74 -2.00 6.80
C ILE A 3 6.47 -3.24 6.30
N GLU A 4 7.17 -3.10 5.19
CA GLU A 4 8.06 -4.12 4.67
C GLU A 4 9.46 -3.51 4.56
N LEU A 5 10.47 -4.27 4.97
CA LEU A 5 11.86 -3.85 4.94
C LEU A 5 12.70 -4.97 4.35
N PHE A 6 13.42 -4.67 3.29
CA PHE A 6 14.27 -5.63 2.59
C PHE A 6 15.70 -5.09 2.49
N ASP A 7 16.68 -5.97 2.63
CA ASP A 7 18.08 -5.67 2.29
C ASP A 7 18.36 -6.16 0.87
N LEU A 8 18.34 -5.24 -0.10
CA LEU A 8 18.54 -5.59 -1.52
C LEU A 8 19.93 -6.15 -1.83
N THR A 9 20.92 -5.97 -0.94
CA THR A 9 22.27 -6.52 -1.12
C THR A 9 22.29 -8.02 -0.81
N GLN A 10 21.56 -8.42 0.23
CA GLN A 10 21.50 -9.80 0.70
C GLN A 10 20.30 -10.58 0.15
N ASP A 11 19.21 -9.87 -0.16
CA ASP A 11 17.93 -10.38 -0.61
C ASP A 11 17.41 -9.55 -1.81
N PRO A 12 18.05 -9.68 -2.99
CA PRO A 12 17.71 -8.89 -4.17
C PRO A 12 16.31 -9.18 -4.74
N TYR A 13 15.67 -10.26 -4.28
CA TYR A 13 14.33 -10.66 -4.71
C TYR A 13 13.26 -10.38 -3.66
N GLU A 14 13.62 -9.71 -2.56
CA GLU A 14 12.67 -9.24 -1.53
C GLU A 14 11.80 -10.38 -0.94
N MET A 15 12.41 -11.55 -0.75
CA MET A 15 11.71 -12.73 -0.23
C MET A 15 11.65 -12.76 1.30
N HIS A 16 12.48 -11.97 1.99
CA HIS A 16 12.66 -11.98 3.44
C HIS A 16 12.36 -10.62 4.04
N ASN A 17 11.14 -10.43 4.54
CA ASN A 17 10.75 -9.19 5.20
C ASN A 17 11.38 -9.07 6.60
N LEU A 18 12.26 -8.08 6.76
CA LEU A 18 12.99 -7.76 8.00
C LEU A 18 12.22 -6.80 8.92
N ALA A 19 11.00 -6.40 8.53
CA ALA A 19 10.18 -5.51 9.34
C ALA A 19 9.85 -6.13 10.70
N GLY A 20 10.06 -5.36 11.76
CA GLY A 20 9.81 -5.80 13.14
C GLY A 20 11.00 -6.49 13.81
N GLU A 21 12.07 -6.80 13.07
CA GLU A 21 13.30 -7.30 13.67
C GLU A 21 14.01 -6.21 14.48
N ARG A 22 14.38 -6.53 15.73
CA ARG A 22 15.06 -5.56 16.63
C ARG A 22 16.36 -5.01 16.03
N ALA A 23 17.10 -5.84 15.29
CA ALA A 23 18.35 -5.43 14.63
C ALA A 23 18.13 -4.33 13.58
N HIS A 24 16.95 -4.29 12.96
CA HIS A 24 16.62 -3.40 11.85
C HIS A 24 15.72 -2.22 12.23
N ALA A 25 15.34 -2.10 13.51
CA ALA A 25 14.38 -1.10 13.99
C ALA A 25 14.82 0.35 13.71
N GLU A 26 16.08 0.70 13.95
CA GLU A 26 16.59 2.05 13.69
C GLU A 26 16.66 2.38 12.20
N VAL A 27 17.03 1.40 11.38
CA VAL A 27 17.05 1.55 9.91
C VAL A 27 15.63 1.75 9.39
N ALA A 28 14.67 0.94 9.84
CA ALA A 28 13.26 1.06 9.50
C ALA A 28 12.71 2.46 9.85
N LYS A 29 13.00 2.93 11.07
CA LYS A 29 12.60 4.27 11.53
C LYS A 29 13.21 5.38 10.67
N LYS A 30 14.49 5.28 10.34
CA LYS A 30 15.18 6.25 9.47
C LYS A 30 14.56 6.32 8.07
N LEU A 31 14.29 5.16 7.46
CA LEU A 31 13.69 5.08 6.14
C LEU A 31 12.24 5.60 6.14
N MET A 32 11.46 5.24 7.16
CA MET A 32 10.11 5.76 7.36
C MET A 32 10.09 7.29 7.45
N ASN A 33 10.99 7.87 8.26
CA ASN A 33 11.09 9.32 8.38
C ASN A 33 11.46 9.99 7.06
N ARG A 34 12.37 9.39 6.29
CA ARG A 34 12.75 9.90 4.97
C ARG A 34 11.57 9.84 3.98
N LEU A 35 10.84 8.72 3.95
CA LEU A 35 9.64 8.56 3.13
C LEU A 35 8.61 9.63 3.46
N LEU A 36 8.22 9.76 4.72
CA LEU A 36 7.21 10.72 5.15
C LEU A 36 7.66 12.16 4.85
N SER A 37 8.94 12.49 5.07
CA SER A 37 9.47 13.81 4.74
C SER A 37 9.31 14.16 3.25
N GLU A 38 9.59 13.23 2.34
CA GLU A 38 9.39 13.45 0.90
C GLU A 38 7.92 13.57 0.53
N LEU A 39 7.04 12.77 1.13
CA LEU A 39 5.59 12.89 0.92
C LEU A 39 5.05 14.26 1.37
N TYR A 40 5.48 14.76 2.54
CA TYR A 40 5.10 16.10 3.01
C TYR A 40 5.64 17.20 2.10
N LYS A 41 6.91 17.11 1.70
CA LYS A 41 7.58 18.09 0.83
C LYS A 41 6.90 18.21 -0.54
N THR A 42 6.46 17.09 -1.11
CA THR A 42 5.79 17.03 -2.41
C THR A 42 4.28 17.26 -2.33
N LYS A 43 3.72 17.39 -1.11
CA LYS A 43 2.28 17.51 -0.85
C LYS A 43 1.49 16.33 -1.43
N ASP A 44 2.03 15.12 -1.29
CA ASP A 44 1.45 13.89 -1.83
C ASP A 44 0.00 13.71 -1.29
N PRO A 45 -1.00 13.47 -2.17
CA PRO A 45 -2.39 13.25 -1.76
C PRO A 45 -2.62 12.11 -0.78
N ARG A 46 -1.69 11.13 -0.69
CA ARG A 46 -1.77 10.01 0.27
C ARG A 46 -1.75 10.46 1.73
N LEU A 47 -1.27 11.66 2.02
CA LEU A 47 -1.24 12.22 3.38
C LEU A 47 -2.51 12.99 3.77
N LYS A 48 -3.51 13.08 2.88
CA LYS A 48 -4.76 13.81 3.10
C LYS A 48 -5.92 12.83 3.16
N ASN A 49 -6.92 13.15 4.01
CA ASN A 49 -8.16 12.37 4.14
C ASN A 49 -7.89 10.85 4.19
N ASP A 50 -6.95 10.43 5.03
CA ASP A 50 -6.53 9.02 5.18
C ASP A 50 -6.22 8.27 3.87
N GLY A 51 -5.75 8.99 2.84
CA GLY A 51 -5.35 8.41 1.56
C GLY A 51 -6.49 8.19 0.55
N GLU A 52 -7.70 8.66 0.85
CA GLU A 52 -8.91 8.48 0.01
C GLU A 52 -8.73 8.87 -1.47
N PHE A 53 -7.79 9.78 -1.77
CA PHE A 53 -7.58 10.29 -3.12
C PHE A 53 -7.34 9.21 -4.17
N TYR A 54 -6.60 8.14 -3.83
CA TYR A 54 -6.34 7.03 -4.76
C TYR A 54 -7.28 5.83 -4.56
N GLU A 55 -8.04 5.81 -3.47
CA GLU A 55 -9.00 4.75 -3.14
C GLU A 55 -10.41 5.06 -3.66
N THR A 56 -10.65 6.27 -4.19
CA THR A 56 -11.96 6.72 -4.66
C THR A 56 -11.96 7.14 -6.14
N PRO A 57 -13.13 7.09 -6.82
CA PRO A 57 -13.26 7.59 -8.18
C PRO A 57 -12.97 9.10 -8.27
N PRO A 58 -12.39 9.60 -9.38
CA PRO A 58 -12.07 8.87 -10.62
C PRO A 58 -10.73 8.11 -10.59
N MET A 59 -9.90 8.32 -9.57
CA MET A 59 -8.53 7.75 -9.52
C MET A 59 -8.50 6.23 -9.35
N ALA A 60 -9.48 5.66 -8.63
CA ALA A 60 -9.64 4.22 -8.44
C ALA A 60 -10.45 3.52 -9.56
N GLY A 61 -10.84 4.25 -10.60
CA GLY A 61 -11.83 3.79 -11.59
C GLY A 61 -13.28 3.88 -11.10
N PRO A 62 -14.27 3.59 -11.95
CA PRO A 62 -15.67 3.61 -11.56
C PRO A 62 -15.98 2.51 -10.54
N LEU A 63 -16.86 2.80 -9.59
CA LEU A 63 -17.43 1.75 -8.74
C LEU A 63 -18.14 0.73 -9.63
N LYS A 64 -17.74 -0.56 -9.54
CA LYS A 64 -18.48 -1.62 -10.22
C LYS A 64 -19.91 -1.60 -9.72
N GLU A 65 -20.88 -1.61 -10.64
CA GLU A 65 -22.25 -1.93 -10.28
C GLU A 65 -22.24 -3.25 -9.50
N LYS A 66 -23.06 -3.34 -8.45
CA LYS A 66 -23.13 -4.57 -7.65
C LYS A 66 -23.45 -5.72 -8.58
N SER A 67 -22.47 -6.60 -8.81
CA SER A 67 -22.70 -7.81 -9.59
C SER A 67 -23.91 -8.52 -8.97
N PRO A 68 -24.88 -9.00 -9.76
CA PRO A 68 -25.88 -9.92 -9.23
C PRO A 68 -25.08 -11.06 -8.62
N GLY A 69 -25.10 -11.17 -7.28
CA GLY A 69 -24.33 -12.18 -6.56
C GLY A 69 -24.57 -13.55 -7.18
N TRP A 70 -23.66 -14.51 -7.00
CA TRP A 70 -23.67 -15.82 -7.67
C TRP A 70 -25.06 -16.50 -7.79
N LYS A 71 -25.96 -16.27 -6.83
CA LYS A 71 -27.35 -16.77 -6.82
C LYS A 71 -28.28 -16.19 -7.91
N ASN A 72 -27.94 -15.03 -8.48
CA ASN A 72 -28.74 -14.30 -9.47
C ASN A 72 -28.11 -14.35 -10.87
N GLN A 73 -27.09 -15.20 -11.07
CA GLN A 73 -26.54 -15.43 -12.39
C GLN A 73 -27.48 -16.37 -13.15
N ASN A 74 -28.22 -15.82 -14.12
CA ASN A 74 -28.95 -16.64 -15.10
C ASN A 74 -27.93 -17.46 -15.89
N ARG A 75 -27.62 -18.65 -15.40
CA ARG A 75 -26.84 -19.63 -16.13
C ARG A 75 -27.69 -20.06 -17.32
N LYS A 76 -27.27 -19.67 -18.52
CA LYS A 76 -27.80 -20.30 -19.72
C LYS A 76 -27.46 -21.80 -19.65
N PRO A 77 -28.39 -22.68 -20.06
CA PRO A 77 -28.19 -24.12 -20.02
C PRO A 77 -26.98 -24.55 -20.87
#